data_AF-A0A7S0MNV2-F1
#
_entry.id   AF-A0A7S0MNV2-F1
#
_cell.length_a   1.000
_cell.length_b   1.000
_cell.length_c   1.000
_cell.angle_alpha   90.00
_cell.angle_beta   90.00
_cell.angle_gamma   90.00
#
_symmetry.space_group_name_H-M   'P 1'
#
loop_
_entity.id
_entity.type
_entity.pdbx_description
1 polymer ?
#
loop_
_entity_poly.entity_id
_entity_poly.type
_entity_poly.pdbx_seq_one_letter_code
_entity_poly.pdbx_strand_id
1 'polypeptide(L)'
;MGVTLQHVIIVFLASLFLIQFSLHTWISSHHNPVSRFDSCPILNSEPKVWSAKQRRYKNRHPHHAKRCKLRRLGGHREDQYGGWQICETEELLVSKTANSAEDRALVYSFGLGTDTSFDEDIISQYGAVVHGFDPTPGSLKYVRERSASLPDCNFAIHPFGLNDKDGEIKLYPPENPEHISHNQIPREGARPVTATLLRLATVMQLLGHTRVHILKMDVEGAEFGVLETLLSLPPLGEDDYGDGSGLSDGWAAPQRDSSGGGPDLPFDQLCVEFHPSIHPGGQEAGNAAVQRIVRALARRGFSLVHDTGAQELSFARLAVF
;
A
#
# COMPACT_ATOMS: atom_id res chain seq x y z
N MET A 1 35.01 23.70 22.11
CA MET A 1 34.94 23.48 20.65
C MET A 1 33.48 23.33 20.28
N GLY A 2 32.83 24.44 19.92
CA GLY A 2 31.38 24.46 19.64
C GLY A 2 31.14 24.33 18.15
N VAL A 3 30.55 23.21 17.71
CA VAL A 3 29.98 23.12 16.36
C VAL A 3 28.77 24.04 16.35
N THR A 4 28.82 25.11 15.55
CA THR A 4 27.72 26.07 15.47
C THR A 4 26.50 25.41 14.81
N LEU A 5 25.29 25.75 15.27
CA LEU A 5 24.01 25.23 14.76
C LEU A 5 23.93 25.28 13.22
N GLN A 6 24.57 26.28 12.62
CA GLN A 6 24.67 26.46 11.18
C GLN A 6 25.45 25.34 10.46
N HIS A 7 26.52 24.80 11.05
CA HIS A 7 27.25 23.65 10.49
C HIS A 7 26.43 22.37 10.54
N VAL A 8 25.66 22.16 11.62
CA VAL A 8 24.77 21.00 11.73
C VAL A 8 23.67 21.06 10.67
N ILE A 9 23.07 22.24 10.45
CA ILE A 9 22.03 22.44 9.42
C ILE A 9 22.61 22.24 8.01
N ILE A 10 23.79 22.76 7.70
CA ILE A 10 24.42 22.61 6.38
C ILE A 10 24.74 21.13 6.09
N VAL A 11 25.28 20.39 7.07
CA VAL A 11 25.55 18.96 6.90
C VAL A 11 24.24 18.17 6.72
N PHE A 12 23.18 18.51 7.46
CA PHE A 12 21.87 17.88 7.31
C PHE A 12 21.26 18.13 5.92
N LEU A 13 21.27 19.39 5.46
CA LEU A 13 20.77 19.76 4.13
C LEU A 13 21.61 19.14 3.01
N ALA A 14 22.94 19.07 3.16
CA ALA A 14 23.82 18.40 2.20
C ALA A 14 23.56 16.89 2.14
N SER A 15 23.30 16.24 3.28
CA SER A 15 22.94 14.81 3.32
C SER A 15 21.57 14.53 2.67
N LEU A 16 20.56 15.39 2.92
CA LEU A 16 19.25 15.31 2.26
C LEU A 16 19.38 15.52 0.74
N PHE A 17 20.22 16.45 0.31
CA PHE A 17 20.45 16.74 -1.11
C PHE A 17 21.21 15.60 -1.80
N LEU A 18 22.21 14.99 -1.15
CA LEU A 18 22.93 13.83 -1.67
C LEU A 18 22.04 12.59 -1.75
N ILE A 19 21.17 12.36 -0.75
CA ILE A 19 20.19 11.27 -0.79
C ILE A 19 19.21 11.50 -1.95
N GLN A 20 18.63 12.69 -2.08
CA GLN A 20 17.76 13.01 -3.21
C GLN A 20 18.47 12.87 -4.56
N PHE A 21 19.72 13.30 -4.67
CA PHE A 21 20.50 13.20 -5.91
C PHE A 21 20.83 11.76 -6.28
N SER A 22 21.34 10.96 -5.33
CA SER A 22 21.63 9.52 -5.55
C SER A 22 20.38 8.73 -5.90
N LEU A 23 19.26 9.07 -5.26
CA LEU A 23 17.95 8.46 -5.51
C LEU A 23 17.40 8.86 -6.88
N HIS A 24 17.48 10.13 -7.27
CA HIS A 24 17.11 10.60 -8.60
C HIS A 24 17.97 9.95 -9.69
N THR A 25 19.28 9.82 -9.48
CA THR A 25 20.17 9.10 -10.42
C THR A 25 19.89 7.60 -10.49
N TRP A 26 19.45 6.98 -9.39
CA TRP A 26 19.04 5.58 -9.37
C TRP A 26 17.72 5.35 -10.12
N ILE A 27 16.73 6.25 -9.92
CA ILE A 27 15.48 6.30 -10.70
C ILE A 27 15.79 6.48 -12.19
N SER A 28 16.60 7.48 -12.56
CA SER A 28 16.93 7.75 -13.96
C SER A 28 17.74 6.65 -14.64
N SER A 29 18.46 5.80 -13.89
CA SER A 29 19.23 4.68 -14.44
C SER A 29 18.45 3.37 -14.54
N HIS A 30 17.34 3.22 -13.81
CA HIS A 30 16.48 2.03 -13.82
C HIS A 30 15.10 2.26 -14.46
N HIS A 31 14.73 3.51 -14.73
CA HIS A 31 13.64 3.84 -15.64
C HIS A 31 14.13 3.76 -17.09
N ASN A 32 13.67 2.74 -17.81
CA ASN A 32 13.65 2.79 -19.26
C ASN A 32 12.62 3.87 -19.66
N PRO A 33 12.99 4.94 -20.40
CA PRO A 33 12.11 6.07 -20.64
C PRO A 33 11.00 5.66 -21.61
N VAL A 34 9.92 5.09 -21.08
CA VAL A 34 8.66 5.00 -21.81
C VAL A 34 7.90 6.29 -21.52
N SER A 35 8.11 7.21 -22.44
CA SER A 35 7.95 8.66 -22.43
C SER A 35 6.51 9.21 -22.34
N ARG A 36 5.60 8.55 -21.61
CA ARG A 36 4.21 9.04 -21.44
C ARG A 36 3.94 9.65 -20.06
N PHE A 37 4.68 9.25 -19.03
CA PHE A 37 4.41 9.65 -17.64
C PHE A 37 5.19 10.89 -17.20
N ASP A 38 6.42 11.09 -17.69
CA ASP A 38 7.26 12.24 -17.31
C ASP A 38 6.70 13.60 -17.77
N SER A 39 5.77 13.61 -18.74
CA SER A 39 5.06 14.80 -19.20
C SER A 39 3.64 14.92 -18.63
N CYS A 40 3.22 14.00 -17.76
CA CYS A 40 1.88 14.00 -17.20
C CYS A 40 1.77 15.04 -16.06
N PRO A 41 0.99 16.12 -16.23
CA PRO A 41 0.86 17.14 -15.19
C PRO A 41 0.14 16.61 -13.94
N ILE A 42 -0.60 15.49 -14.04
CA ILE A 42 -1.31 14.89 -12.91
C ILE A 42 -0.35 14.13 -11.99
N LEU A 43 0.50 13.27 -12.55
CA LEU A 43 1.49 12.51 -11.79
C LEU A 43 2.66 13.37 -11.30
N ASN A 44 2.98 14.43 -12.04
CA ASN A 44 4.05 15.35 -11.68
C ASN A 44 3.59 16.44 -10.70
N SER A 45 2.30 16.52 -10.38
CA SER A 45 1.83 17.43 -9.33
C SER A 45 2.12 16.84 -7.97
N GLU A 46 2.71 17.62 -7.05
CA GLU A 46 2.88 17.18 -5.66
C GLU A 46 1.50 17.03 -5.00
N PRO A 47 1.11 15.81 -4.57
CA PRO A 47 -0.09 15.63 -3.78
C PRO A 47 0.17 16.20 -2.38
N LYS A 48 -0.37 17.39 -2.11
CA LYS A 48 -0.34 17.97 -0.76
C LYS A 48 -1.24 17.15 0.15
N VAL A 49 -0.85 17.02 1.43
CA VAL A 49 -1.75 16.49 2.48
C VAL A 49 -3.06 17.27 2.45
N TRP A 50 -4.12 16.57 2.06
CA TRP A 50 -5.50 17.04 2.00
C TRP A 50 -5.66 18.46 1.43
N SER A 51 -6.12 18.56 0.19
CA SER A 51 -6.45 19.84 -0.42
C SER A 51 -7.41 20.65 0.47
N ALA A 52 -7.38 21.98 0.35
CA ALA A 52 -8.33 22.82 1.09
C ALA A 52 -9.79 22.45 0.77
N LYS A 53 -10.05 21.91 -0.43
CA LYS A 53 -11.36 21.42 -0.85
C LYS A 53 -11.72 20.12 -0.12
N GLN A 54 -10.81 19.14 -0.06
CA GLN A 54 -11.00 17.89 0.68
C GLN A 54 -11.25 18.17 2.17
N ARG A 55 -10.46 19.07 2.78
CA ARG A 55 -10.66 19.50 4.19
C ARG A 55 -12.00 20.19 4.42
N ARG A 56 -12.38 21.15 3.56
CA ARG A 56 -13.67 21.84 3.65
C ARG A 56 -14.84 20.89 3.45
N TYR A 57 -14.71 19.94 2.54
CA TYR A 57 -15.74 18.96 2.25
C TYR A 57 -15.98 18.05 3.46
N LYS A 58 -14.91 17.49 4.04
CA LYS A 58 -14.95 16.70 5.28
C LYS A 58 -15.60 17.46 6.44
N ASN A 59 -15.27 18.75 6.59
CA ASN A 59 -15.86 19.60 7.63
C ASN A 59 -17.35 19.93 7.41
N ARG A 60 -17.82 19.97 6.15
CA ARG A 60 -19.23 20.24 5.82
C ARG A 60 -20.12 19.00 5.90
N HIS A 61 -19.55 17.80 5.80
CA HIS A 61 -20.29 16.54 5.75
C HIS A 61 -19.79 15.54 6.81
N PRO A 62 -19.86 15.89 8.12
CA PRO A 62 -19.39 15.02 9.20
C PRO A 62 -20.20 13.72 9.34
N HIS A 63 -21.34 13.61 8.63
CA HIS A 63 -22.25 12.47 8.67
C HIS A 63 -21.97 11.39 7.61
N HIS A 64 -21.23 11.69 6.54
CA HIS A 64 -20.87 10.68 5.54
C HIS A 64 -19.63 9.86 5.91
N ALA A 65 -18.78 10.40 6.78
CA ALA A 65 -17.73 9.64 7.45
C ALA A 65 -18.25 8.51 8.39
N LYS A 66 -19.57 8.34 8.51
CA LYS A 66 -20.25 7.42 9.45
C LYS A 66 -20.63 6.05 8.88
N ARG A 67 -20.67 5.86 7.56
CA ARG A 67 -20.99 4.54 6.96
C ARG A 67 -20.04 4.26 5.82
N CYS A 68 -19.24 3.21 5.96
CA CYS A 68 -18.54 2.60 4.84
C CYS A 68 -19.58 2.05 3.85
N LYS A 69 -19.79 2.74 2.74
CA LYS A 69 -20.49 2.15 1.60
C LYS A 69 -19.47 1.32 0.83
N LEU A 70 -19.52 0.01 1.04
CA LEU A 70 -18.61 -0.93 0.37
C LEU A 70 -18.82 -0.92 -1.13
N ARG A 71 -17.71 -0.87 -1.87
CA ARG A 71 -17.66 -0.98 -3.32
C ARG A 71 -16.61 -2.02 -3.68
N ARG A 72 -16.99 -2.96 -4.55
CA ARG A 72 -16.04 -3.85 -5.21
C ARG A 72 -15.52 -3.15 -6.47
N LEU A 73 -14.20 -3.09 -6.64
CA LEU A 73 -13.51 -2.54 -7.80
C LEU A 73 -12.60 -3.60 -8.39
N GLY A 74 -12.55 -3.69 -9.71
CA GLY A 74 -11.86 -4.76 -10.42
C GLY A 74 -12.55 -6.10 -10.29
N GLY A 75 -11.86 -7.14 -10.73
CA GLY A 75 -12.32 -8.52 -10.70
C GLY A 75 -12.62 -9.08 -12.08
N HIS A 76 -12.13 -10.29 -12.33
CA HIS A 76 -12.50 -11.09 -13.48
C HIS A 76 -14.01 -11.38 -13.48
N ARG A 77 -14.62 -11.44 -14.67
CA ARG A 77 -16.06 -11.66 -14.77
C ARG A 77 -16.43 -13.11 -14.43
N GLU A 78 -15.54 -14.03 -14.76
CA GLU A 78 -15.76 -15.47 -14.71
C GLU A 78 -15.64 -16.02 -13.29
N ASP A 79 -14.60 -15.64 -12.55
CA ASP A 79 -14.26 -16.21 -11.23
C ASP A 79 -14.14 -15.16 -10.12
N GLN A 80 -14.38 -13.87 -10.44
CA GLN A 80 -14.27 -12.74 -9.51
C GLN A 80 -12.86 -12.48 -8.98
N TYR A 81 -11.83 -13.19 -9.45
CA TYR A 81 -10.45 -13.01 -9.01
C TYR A 81 -9.96 -11.57 -9.23
N GLY A 82 -9.19 -11.04 -8.27
CA GLY A 82 -8.49 -9.75 -8.37
C GLY A 82 -9.33 -8.49 -8.08
N GLY A 83 -10.60 -8.65 -7.72
CA GLY A 83 -11.46 -7.55 -7.28
C GLY A 83 -11.33 -7.25 -5.79
N TRP A 84 -11.27 -5.97 -5.41
CA TRP A 84 -11.05 -5.53 -4.03
C TRP A 84 -12.22 -4.72 -3.48
N GLN A 85 -12.47 -4.84 -2.18
CA GLN A 85 -13.49 -4.04 -1.50
C GLN A 85 -12.90 -2.81 -0.84
N ILE A 86 -13.47 -1.64 -1.12
CA ILE A 86 -13.10 -0.38 -0.49
C ILE A 86 -14.33 0.30 0.10
N CYS A 87 -14.13 1.20 1.06
CA CYS A 87 -15.15 2.17 1.42
C CYS A 87 -15.17 3.32 0.42
N GLU A 88 -16.33 3.60 -0.16
CA GLU A 88 -16.57 4.82 -0.94
C GLU A 88 -16.62 6.02 0.01
N THR A 89 -15.46 6.59 0.30
CA THR A 89 -15.33 7.78 1.15
C THR A 89 -15.63 9.05 0.37
N GLU A 90 -15.85 10.14 1.10
CA GLU A 90 -16.10 11.44 0.50
C GLU A 90 -14.92 11.95 -0.30
N GLU A 91 -13.69 11.63 0.09
CA GLU A 91 -12.49 12.00 -0.65
C GLU A 91 -12.46 11.36 -2.03
N LEU A 92 -12.93 10.12 -2.16
CA LEU A 92 -13.12 9.46 -3.46
C LEU A 92 -14.23 10.13 -4.28
N LEU A 93 -15.32 10.55 -3.64
CA LEU A 93 -16.40 11.29 -4.33
C LEU A 93 -15.94 12.69 -4.79
N VAL A 94 -15.11 13.39 -4.01
CA VAL A 94 -14.48 14.64 -4.42
C VAL A 94 -13.53 14.39 -5.59
N SER A 95 -12.71 13.34 -5.52
CA SER A 95 -11.79 12.93 -6.58
C SER A 95 -12.51 12.73 -7.91
N LYS A 96 -13.70 12.10 -7.87
CA LYS A 96 -14.51 11.83 -9.07
C LYS A 96 -14.88 13.08 -9.87
N THR A 97 -14.97 14.22 -9.19
CA THR A 97 -15.33 15.52 -9.80
C THR A 97 -14.16 16.52 -9.78
N ALA A 98 -12.94 16.03 -9.56
CA ALA A 98 -11.75 16.85 -9.45
C ALA A 98 -11.28 17.36 -10.81
N ASN A 99 -11.12 18.69 -10.91
CA ASN A 99 -10.52 19.37 -12.06
C ASN A 99 -9.01 19.60 -11.88
N SER A 100 -8.49 19.40 -10.66
CA SER A 100 -7.07 19.52 -10.32
C SER A 100 -6.56 18.18 -9.82
N ALA A 101 -5.28 17.89 -10.03
CA ALA A 101 -4.65 16.67 -9.52
C ALA A 101 -4.57 16.64 -7.99
N GLU A 102 -4.44 17.80 -7.35
CA GLU A 102 -4.41 17.97 -5.89
C GLU A 102 -5.71 17.50 -5.19
N ASP A 103 -6.84 17.54 -5.90
CA ASP A 103 -8.15 17.12 -5.40
C ASP A 103 -8.43 15.62 -5.65
N ARG A 104 -7.57 14.94 -6.42
CA ARG A 104 -7.73 13.52 -6.74
C ARG A 104 -7.26 12.64 -5.57
N ALA A 105 -7.92 11.50 -5.43
CA ALA A 105 -7.50 10.48 -4.50
C ALA A 105 -6.19 9.85 -4.98
N LEU A 106 -5.31 9.59 -4.04
CA LEU A 106 -3.99 9.00 -4.28
C LEU A 106 -3.99 7.56 -3.76
N VAL A 107 -3.63 6.62 -4.61
CA VAL A 107 -3.67 5.18 -4.35
C VAL A 107 -2.30 4.60 -4.59
N TYR A 108 -1.79 3.84 -3.62
CA TYR A 108 -0.64 2.96 -3.82
C TYR A 108 -1.12 1.53 -3.97
N SER A 109 -0.68 0.87 -5.04
CA SER A 109 -1.08 -0.48 -5.40
C SER A 109 0.17 -1.34 -5.57
N PHE A 110 0.50 -2.13 -4.54
CA PHE A 110 1.62 -3.06 -4.57
C PHE A 110 1.13 -4.46 -4.94
N GLY A 111 1.83 -5.11 -5.87
CA GLY A 111 1.39 -6.37 -6.47
C GLY A 111 0.43 -6.12 -7.62
N LEU A 112 0.99 -5.76 -8.78
CA LEU A 112 0.17 -5.57 -9.98
C LEU A 112 -0.09 -6.91 -10.66
N GLY A 113 0.89 -7.82 -10.62
CA GLY A 113 0.79 -9.13 -11.25
C GLY A 113 0.37 -8.99 -12.72
N THR A 114 -0.64 -9.75 -13.11
CA THR A 114 -1.28 -9.65 -14.44
C THR A 114 -2.75 -9.26 -14.36
N ASP A 115 -3.15 -8.58 -13.29
CA ASP A 115 -4.50 -8.03 -13.15
C ASP A 115 -4.45 -6.61 -12.60
N THR A 116 -4.67 -5.64 -13.49
CA THR A 116 -4.80 -4.22 -13.17
C THR A 116 -6.25 -3.76 -13.09
N SER A 117 -7.22 -4.68 -13.04
CA SER A 117 -8.64 -4.35 -13.08
C SER A 117 -9.07 -3.44 -11.92
N PHE A 118 -8.53 -3.65 -10.71
CA PHE A 118 -8.74 -2.75 -9.57
C PHE A 118 -8.24 -1.34 -9.85
N ASP A 119 -7.01 -1.23 -10.36
CA ASP A 119 -6.34 0.04 -10.65
C ASP A 119 -7.09 0.82 -11.74
N GLU A 120 -7.48 0.12 -12.81
CA GLU A 120 -8.27 0.67 -13.91
C GLU A 120 -9.67 1.12 -13.44
N ASP A 121 -10.32 0.35 -12.57
CA ASP A 121 -11.64 0.70 -12.04
C ASP A 121 -11.59 1.91 -11.10
N ILE A 122 -10.60 2.01 -10.21
CA ILE A 122 -10.52 3.15 -9.29
C ILE A 122 -10.17 4.44 -10.04
N ILE A 123 -9.35 4.35 -11.09
CA ILE A 123 -9.09 5.46 -12.02
C ILE A 123 -10.38 5.86 -12.74
N SER A 124 -11.06 4.92 -13.38
CA SER A 124 -12.23 5.22 -14.23
C SER A 124 -13.44 5.71 -13.41
N GLN A 125 -13.69 5.14 -12.24
CA GLN A 125 -14.88 5.45 -11.45
C GLN A 125 -14.71 6.68 -10.56
N TYR A 126 -13.49 6.97 -10.10
CA TYR A 126 -13.20 8.04 -9.13
C TYR A 126 -12.14 9.03 -9.60
N GLY A 127 -11.59 8.89 -10.81
CA GLY A 127 -10.52 9.77 -11.28
C GLY A 127 -9.28 9.73 -10.40
N ALA A 128 -9.06 8.65 -9.65
CA ALA A 128 -7.94 8.52 -8.73
C ALA A 128 -6.60 8.51 -9.49
N VAL A 129 -5.55 8.94 -8.81
CA VAL A 129 -4.15 8.80 -9.22
C VAL A 129 -3.58 7.56 -8.55
N VAL A 130 -3.13 6.60 -9.36
CA VAL A 130 -2.59 5.33 -8.91
C VAL A 130 -1.08 5.30 -9.17
N HIS A 131 -0.31 4.98 -8.14
CA HIS A 131 1.06 4.49 -8.29
C HIS A 131 1.03 2.98 -8.08
N GLY A 132 1.28 2.25 -9.15
CA GLY A 132 1.39 0.80 -9.18
C GLY A 132 2.84 0.35 -9.04
N PHE A 133 3.08 -0.69 -8.25
CA PHE A 133 4.40 -1.16 -7.88
C PHE A 133 4.49 -2.67 -8.07
N ASP A 134 5.42 -3.12 -8.90
CA ASP A 134 5.72 -4.56 -9.03
C ASP A 134 7.19 -4.75 -9.41
N PRO A 135 7.96 -5.57 -8.68
CA PRO A 135 9.35 -5.86 -9.02
C PRO A 135 9.50 -6.91 -10.13
N THR A 136 8.43 -7.60 -10.51
CA THR A 136 8.48 -8.79 -11.37
C THR A 136 8.54 -8.38 -12.85
N PRO A 137 9.58 -8.78 -13.61
CA PRO A 137 9.70 -8.42 -15.02
C PRO A 137 8.49 -8.81 -15.89
N GLY A 138 7.88 -9.97 -15.60
CA GLY A 138 6.67 -10.46 -16.29
C GLY A 138 5.47 -9.55 -16.06
N SER A 139 5.19 -9.18 -14.80
CA SER A 139 4.14 -8.22 -14.46
C SER A 139 4.39 -6.88 -15.13
N LEU A 140 5.60 -6.32 -15.00
CA LEU A 140 5.95 -5.03 -15.60
C LEU A 140 5.79 -5.02 -17.13
N LYS A 141 6.07 -6.14 -17.80
CA LYS A 141 5.82 -6.28 -19.23
C LYS A 141 4.31 -6.23 -19.52
N TYR A 142 3.53 -7.06 -18.84
CA TYR A 142 2.07 -7.11 -18.99
C TYR A 142 1.43 -5.73 -18.79
N VAL A 143 1.76 -5.06 -17.67
CA VAL A 143 1.14 -3.78 -17.32
C VAL A 143 1.54 -2.67 -18.29
N ARG A 144 2.78 -2.65 -18.81
CA ARG A 144 3.20 -1.66 -19.82
C ARG A 144 2.45 -1.84 -21.14
N GLU A 145 2.23 -3.07 -21.57
CA GLU A 145 1.46 -3.36 -22.78
C GLU A 145 -0.02 -2.97 -22.60
N ARG A 146 -0.59 -3.24 -21.42
CA ARG A 146 -1.96 -2.88 -21.05
C ARG A 146 -2.16 -1.36 -20.92
N SER A 147 -1.30 -0.69 -20.16
CA SER A 147 -1.38 0.74 -19.85
C SER A 147 -1.20 1.66 -21.07
N ALA A 148 -0.56 1.16 -22.15
CA ALA A 148 -0.50 1.87 -23.42
C ALA A 148 -1.90 2.19 -23.98
N SER A 149 -2.90 1.37 -23.67
CA SER A 149 -4.29 1.57 -24.10
C SER A 149 -5.12 2.47 -23.18
N LEU A 150 -4.60 2.85 -22.01
CA LEU A 150 -5.35 3.69 -21.07
C LEU A 150 -5.37 5.15 -21.52
N PRO A 151 -6.55 5.81 -21.50
CA PRO A 151 -6.71 7.18 -21.99
C PRO A 151 -6.08 8.22 -21.06
N ASP A 152 -6.04 7.94 -19.75
CA ASP A 152 -5.63 8.89 -18.71
C ASP A 152 -4.21 8.63 -18.22
N CYS A 153 -3.48 9.70 -17.92
CA CYS A 153 -2.14 9.61 -17.34
C CYS A 153 -2.16 9.43 -15.82
N ASN A 154 -3.25 8.89 -15.25
CA ASN A 154 -3.45 8.72 -13.82
C ASN A 154 -2.77 7.46 -13.25
N PHE A 155 -2.02 6.69 -14.03
CA PHE A 155 -1.43 5.42 -13.59
C PHE A 155 0.08 5.38 -13.78
N ALA A 156 0.86 5.63 -12.72
CA ALA A 156 2.32 5.49 -12.75
C ALA A 156 2.75 4.07 -12.38
N ILE A 157 3.69 3.49 -13.13
CA ILE A 157 4.22 2.14 -12.87
C ILE A 157 5.67 2.20 -12.42
N HIS A 158 5.97 1.53 -11.30
CA HIS A 158 7.27 1.55 -10.62
C HIS A 158 7.86 0.12 -10.55
N PRO A 159 9.14 -0.09 -10.94
CA PRO A 159 9.73 -1.43 -11.05
C PRO A 159 10.36 -1.94 -9.75
N PHE A 160 9.75 -1.64 -8.60
CA PHE A 160 10.22 -2.07 -7.29
C PHE A 160 9.02 -2.48 -6.42
N GLY A 161 9.25 -3.34 -5.43
CA GLY A 161 8.21 -3.83 -4.54
C GLY A 161 8.30 -3.27 -3.11
N LEU A 162 7.48 -3.82 -2.23
CA LEU A 162 7.36 -3.40 -0.83
C LEU A 162 8.05 -4.42 0.09
N ASN A 163 8.74 -3.94 1.12
CA ASN A 163 9.29 -4.79 2.18
C ASN A 163 9.49 -4.02 3.50
N ASP A 164 9.82 -4.72 4.58
CA ASP A 164 10.14 -4.17 5.89
C ASP A 164 11.48 -3.39 5.92
N LYS A 165 12.35 -3.66 4.94
CA LYS A 165 13.67 -3.05 4.76
C LYS A 165 13.95 -2.74 3.30
N ASP A 166 14.70 -1.66 3.08
CA ASP A 166 15.20 -1.30 1.74
C ASP A 166 16.32 -2.28 1.35
N GLY A 167 16.28 -2.82 0.13
CA GLY A 167 17.38 -3.63 -0.37
C GLY A 167 17.05 -4.39 -1.64
N GLU A 168 18.08 -5.05 -2.17
CA GLU A 168 17.93 -6.05 -3.22
C GLU A 168 17.64 -7.42 -2.59
N ILE A 169 16.52 -8.01 -2.97
CA ILE A 169 16.04 -9.28 -2.45
C ILE A 169 15.87 -10.26 -3.61
N LYS A 170 16.22 -11.53 -3.38
CA LYS A 170 15.99 -12.60 -4.34
C LYS A 170 14.54 -13.04 -4.24
N LEU A 171 13.82 -12.95 -5.35
CA LEU A 171 12.46 -13.47 -5.51
C LEU A 171 12.49 -14.74 -6.33
N TYR A 172 11.78 -15.76 -5.88
CA TYR A 172 11.72 -17.08 -6.50
C TYR A 172 10.37 -17.25 -7.21
N PRO A 173 10.35 -17.82 -8.43
CA PRO A 173 9.12 -18.03 -9.18
C PRO A 173 8.20 -19.06 -8.49
N PRO A 174 6.88 -19.00 -8.73
CA PRO A 174 5.93 -19.97 -8.18
C PRO A 174 6.12 -21.36 -8.81
N GLU A 175 5.57 -22.40 -8.17
CA GLU A 175 5.69 -23.79 -8.65
C GLU A 175 4.88 -24.02 -9.92
N ASN A 176 3.68 -23.46 -9.95
CA ASN A 176 2.88 -23.39 -11.15
C ASN A 176 3.43 -22.28 -12.08
N PRO A 177 3.94 -22.60 -13.28
CA PRO A 177 4.46 -21.60 -14.21
C PRO A 177 3.38 -20.66 -14.77
N GLU A 178 2.09 -21.00 -14.63
CA GLU A 178 0.98 -20.12 -15.00
C GLU A 178 0.81 -18.96 -14.01
N HIS A 179 1.42 -19.03 -12.82
CA HIS A 179 1.42 -17.94 -11.85
C HIS A 179 2.66 -17.07 -12.08
N ILE A 180 2.51 -15.75 -11.97
CA ILE A 180 3.59 -14.80 -12.25
C ILE A 180 4.18 -14.21 -10.98
N SER A 181 3.46 -14.26 -9.87
CA SER A 181 3.87 -13.68 -8.60
C SER A 181 5.03 -14.45 -7.96
N HIS A 182 6.16 -13.77 -7.77
CA HIS A 182 7.35 -14.34 -7.12
C HIS A 182 7.36 -13.99 -5.63
N ASN A 183 7.88 -14.89 -4.79
CA ASN A 183 7.98 -14.68 -3.34
C ASN A 183 9.43 -14.82 -2.83
N GLN A 184 9.65 -14.58 -1.54
CA GLN A 184 10.99 -14.62 -0.92
C GLN A 184 11.45 -16.03 -0.49
N ILE A 185 10.64 -17.08 -0.71
CA ILE A 185 10.94 -18.45 -0.24
C ILE A 185 11.88 -19.14 -1.24
N PRO A 186 13.09 -19.55 -0.82
CA PRO A 186 13.99 -20.29 -1.68
C PRO A 186 13.39 -21.62 -2.14
N ARG A 187 13.48 -21.89 -3.45
CA ARG A 187 13.11 -23.19 -4.02
C ARG A 187 14.28 -23.82 -4.76
N GLU A 188 14.54 -25.09 -4.46
CA GLU A 188 15.58 -25.86 -5.13
C GLU A 188 15.29 -25.96 -6.65
N GLY A 189 16.33 -25.79 -7.47
CA GLY A 189 16.22 -25.81 -8.93
C GLY A 189 15.57 -24.57 -9.56
N ALA A 190 15.00 -23.65 -8.77
CA ALA A 190 14.47 -22.39 -9.29
C ALA A 190 15.58 -21.39 -9.58
N ARG A 191 15.37 -20.55 -10.61
CA ARG A 191 16.25 -19.41 -10.91
C ARG A 191 15.63 -18.15 -10.29
N PRO A 192 16.20 -17.61 -9.21
CA PRO A 192 15.67 -16.39 -8.60
C PRO A 192 15.94 -15.18 -9.50
N VAL A 193 15.06 -14.19 -9.39
CA VAL A 193 15.24 -12.84 -9.93
C VAL A 193 15.63 -11.92 -8.78
N THR A 194 16.61 -11.03 -9.00
CA THR A 194 16.94 -10.00 -8.03
C THR A 194 16.01 -8.81 -8.23
N ALA A 195 15.35 -8.39 -7.16
CA ALA A 195 14.35 -7.33 -7.16
C ALA A 195 14.71 -6.27 -6.12
N THR A 196 14.47 -5.00 -6.44
CA THR A 196 14.52 -3.94 -5.43
C THR A 196 13.21 -3.92 -4.66
N LEU A 197 13.28 -4.10 -3.33
CA LEU A 197 12.15 -3.90 -2.43
C LEU A 197 12.47 -2.76 -1.46
N LEU A 198 11.47 -1.92 -1.21
CA LEU A 198 11.62 -0.70 -0.42
C LEU A 198 10.61 -0.66 0.71
N ARG A 199 10.95 0.05 1.78
CA ARG A 199 10.01 0.41 2.85
C ARG A 199 8.99 1.41 2.32
N LEU A 200 7.76 1.34 2.85
CA LEU A 200 6.72 2.31 2.54
C LEU A 200 7.20 3.76 2.77
N ALA A 201 7.93 4.01 3.87
CA ALA A 201 8.49 5.33 4.16
C ALA A 201 9.47 5.82 3.07
N THR A 202 10.28 4.92 2.52
CA THR A 202 11.22 5.21 1.42
C THR A 202 10.48 5.50 0.14
N VAL A 203 9.46 4.71 -0.21
CA VAL A 203 8.59 4.94 -1.39
C VAL A 203 7.87 6.28 -1.30
N MET A 204 7.36 6.61 -0.12
CA MET A 204 6.71 7.89 0.15
C MET A 204 7.67 9.06 0.01
N GLN A 205 8.89 8.94 0.56
CA GLN A 205 9.94 9.96 0.40
C GLN A 205 10.36 10.12 -1.07
N LEU A 206 10.53 9.01 -1.78
CA LEU A 206 10.85 8.94 -3.20
C LEU A 206 9.86 9.74 -4.06
N LEU A 207 8.58 9.58 -3.76
CA LEU A 207 7.49 10.18 -4.53
C LEU A 207 7.04 11.53 -3.96
N GLY A 208 7.64 12.01 -2.86
CA GLY A 208 7.25 13.26 -2.21
C GLY A 208 5.87 13.22 -1.54
N HIS A 209 5.36 12.03 -1.24
CA HIS A 209 4.04 11.84 -0.62
C HIS A 209 4.19 11.64 0.89
N THR A 210 3.25 12.15 1.67
CA THR A 210 3.25 11.96 3.14
C THR A 210 1.99 11.25 3.64
N ARG A 211 1.00 11.02 2.76
CA ARG A 211 -0.19 10.22 3.03
C ARG A 211 -0.81 9.75 1.70
N VAL A 212 -1.40 8.56 1.69
CA VAL A 212 -2.23 8.04 0.59
C VAL A 212 -3.66 7.79 1.07
N HIS A 213 -4.63 7.79 0.16
CA HIS A 213 -6.01 7.50 0.50
C HIS A 213 -6.23 6.00 0.66
N ILE A 214 -5.62 5.20 -0.22
CA ILE A 214 -5.69 3.75 -0.20
C ILE A 214 -4.29 3.18 -0.39
N LEU A 215 -3.93 2.24 0.48
CA LEU A 215 -2.80 1.33 0.30
C LEU A 215 -3.35 -0.06 0.00
N LYS A 216 -3.16 -0.56 -1.22
CA LYS A 216 -3.40 -1.96 -1.59
C LYS A 216 -2.07 -2.72 -1.50
N MET A 217 -2.09 -3.90 -0.87
CA MET A 217 -0.94 -4.79 -0.68
C MET A 217 -1.31 -6.22 -1.06
N ASP A 218 -0.80 -6.67 -2.19
CA ASP A 218 -0.76 -8.07 -2.60
C ASP A 218 0.70 -8.43 -2.91
N VAL A 219 1.48 -8.78 -1.87
CA VAL A 219 2.95 -8.73 -1.91
C VAL A 219 3.61 -10.06 -1.55
N GLU A 220 2.86 -11.15 -1.62
CA GLU A 220 3.37 -12.53 -1.60
C GLU A 220 4.32 -12.82 -0.43
N GLY A 221 3.92 -12.43 0.79
CA GLY A 221 4.58 -12.76 2.05
C GLY A 221 5.30 -11.59 2.73
N ALA A 222 5.52 -10.47 2.03
CA ALA A 222 6.13 -9.28 2.63
C ALA A 222 5.17 -8.51 3.57
N GLU A 223 3.86 -8.77 3.50
CA GLU A 223 2.83 -8.03 4.22
C GLU A 223 3.00 -8.07 5.74
N PHE A 224 3.45 -9.20 6.29
CA PHE A 224 3.68 -9.36 7.73
C PHE A 224 4.77 -8.41 8.22
N GLY A 225 5.99 -8.51 7.68
CA GLY A 225 7.11 -7.66 8.10
C GLY A 225 6.82 -6.17 7.90
N VAL A 226 6.14 -5.81 6.80
CA VAL A 226 5.70 -4.43 6.53
C VAL A 226 4.73 -3.94 7.60
N LEU A 227 3.62 -4.65 7.84
CA LEU A 227 2.57 -4.20 8.75
C LEU A 227 3.02 -4.27 10.20
N GLU A 228 3.77 -5.28 10.61
CA GLU A 228 4.35 -5.38 11.95
C GLU A 228 5.30 -4.20 12.22
N THR A 229 6.14 -3.82 11.25
CA THR A 229 7.02 -2.65 11.37
C THR A 229 6.21 -1.35 11.48
N LEU A 230 5.21 -1.14 10.61
CA LEU A 230 4.36 0.06 10.62
C LEU A 230 3.56 0.19 11.92
N LEU A 231 3.12 -0.94 12.48
CA LEU A 231 2.34 -1.00 13.71
C LEU A 231 3.22 -1.04 14.96
N SER A 232 4.54 -1.18 14.81
CA SER A 232 5.52 -1.34 15.88
C SER A 232 5.23 -2.55 16.77
N LEU A 233 4.87 -3.68 16.14
CA LEU A 233 4.60 -4.94 16.83
C LEU A 233 5.91 -5.67 17.18
N PRO A 234 6.03 -6.26 18.38
CA PRO A 234 7.14 -7.14 18.68
C PRO A 234 7.04 -8.45 17.87
N PRO A 235 8.12 -9.23 17.73
CA PRO A 235 8.06 -10.59 17.19
C PRO A 235 7.05 -11.46 17.95
N LEU A 236 6.48 -12.45 17.28
CA LEU A 236 5.61 -13.45 17.92
C LEU A 236 6.36 -14.17 19.05
N GLY A 237 5.76 -14.22 20.24
CA GLY A 237 6.24 -15.05 21.35
C GLY A 237 5.65 -16.46 21.33
N GLU A 238 6.21 -17.40 22.10
CA GLU A 238 5.66 -18.77 22.24
C GLU A 238 4.21 -18.77 22.76
N ASP A 239 3.82 -17.77 23.55
CA ASP A 239 2.47 -17.63 24.11
C ASP A 239 1.44 -17.06 23.12
N ASP A 240 1.86 -16.54 21.95
CA ASP A 240 0.97 -15.94 20.95
C ASP A 240 0.24 -16.99 20.08
N TYR A 241 0.59 -18.27 20.18
CA TYR A 241 0.06 -19.40 19.39
C TYR A 241 -1.28 -19.96 19.90
N GLY A 242 -2.13 -19.13 20.53
CA GLY A 242 -3.38 -19.56 21.16
C GLY A 242 -4.36 -20.32 20.24
N ASP A 243 -5.01 -21.34 20.82
CA ASP A 243 -5.74 -22.50 20.25
C ASP A 243 -6.88 -22.32 19.22
N GLY A 244 -7.01 -21.16 18.59
CA GLY A 244 -8.01 -20.94 17.52
C GLY A 244 -9.48 -20.99 17.95
N SER A 245 -9.81 -21.06 19.24
CA SER A 245 -11.19 -21.20 19.72
C SER A 245 -12.00 -19.90 19.87
N GLY A 246 -11.44 -18.74 19.49
CA GLY A 246 -11.97 -17.43 19.85
C GLY A 246 -12.68 -16.62 18.76
N LEU A 247 -13.54 -17.23 17.94
CA LEU A 247 -14.43 -16.48 17.03
C LEU A 247 -15.88 -17.00 17.15
N SER A 248 -16.52 -16.71 18.29
CA SER A 248 -17.98 -16.68 18.37
C SER A 248 -18.43 -15.48 19.20
N ASP A 249 -19.16 -14.60 18.52
CA ASP A 249 -20.15 -13.66 19.03
C ASP A 249 -19.70 -12.58 20.04
N GLY A 250 -19.38 -11.40 19.50
CA GLY A 250 -19.45 -10.13 20.25
C GLY A 250 -18.13 -9.38 20.43
N TRP A 251 -17.40 -9.08 19.34
CA TRP A 251 -16.29 -8.14 19.44
C TRP A 251 -16.80 -6.69 19.46
N ALA A 252 -16.90 -6.12 20.67
CA ALA A 252 -17.05 -4.68 20.85
C ALA A 252 -15.67 -4.00 20.75
N ALA A 253 -15.59 -2.90 19.99
CA ALA A 253 -14.33 -2.15 19.82
C ALA A 253 -13.79 -1.65 21.18
N PRO A 254 -12.48 -1.81 21.48
CA PRO A 254 -11.90 -1.31 22.73
C PRO A 254 -11.91 0.22 22.77
N GLN A 255 -12.18 0.80 23.94
CA GLN A 255 -12.08 2.25 24.15
C GLN A 255 -10.62 2.72 24.00
N ARG A 256 -10.42 3.86 23.34
CA ARG A 256 -9.10 4.48 23.15
C ARG A 256 -8.51 4.85 24.51
N ASP A 257 -7.37 4.26 24.86
CA ASP A 257 -6.50 4.91 25.83
C ASP A 257 -5.88 6.16 25.18
N SER A 258 -5.62 7.18 25.98
CA SER A 258 -5.16 8.50 25.54
C SER A 258 -3.65 8.61 25.33
N SER A 259 -2.90 7.50 25.30
CA SER A 259 -1.42 7.51 25.28
C SER A 259 -0.72 6.38 24.49
N GLY A 260 -1.44 5.42 23.91
CA GLY A 260 -0.88 4.14 23.45
C GLY A 260 -0.79 3.91 21.93
N GLY A 261 -1.09 4.91 21.10
CA GLY A 261 -0.98 4.80 19.65
C GLY A 261 0.39 5.26 19.17
N GLY A 262 1.22 4.37 18.62
CA GLY A 262 2.43 4.75 17.87
C GLY A 262 2.13 5.73 16.71
N PRO A 263 3.13 6.10 15.90
CA PRO A 263 2.99 7.14 14.87
C PRO A 263 1.82 6.86 13.92
N ASP A 264 1.08 7.90 13.54
CA ASP A 264 -0.09 7.79 12.67
C ASP A 264 0.24 7.07 11.36
N LEU A 265 -0.62 6.12 10.96
CA LEU A 265 -0.39 5.32 9.75
C LEU A 265 -0.64 6.19 8.51
N PRO A 266 0.23 6.16 7.48
CA PRO A 266 0.22 7.09 6.36
C PRO A 266 -0.84 6.79 5.29
N PHE A 267 -1.90 6.07 5.65
CA PHE A 267 -3.01 5.73 4.77
C PHE A 267 -4.36 5.86 5.48
N ASP A 268 -5.44 6.06 4.71
CA ASP A 268 -6.81 6.15 5.24
C ASP A 268 -7.58 4.83 5.08
N GLN A 269 -7.24 4.05 4.06
CA GLN A 269 -7.72 2.68 3.84
C GLN A 269 -6.55 1.73 3.54
N LEU A 270 -6.68 0.49 3.99
CA LEU A 270 -5.76 -0.60 3.71
C LEU A 270 -6.53 -1.76 3.10
N CYS A 271 -6.14 -2.20 1.93
CA CYS A 271 -6.58 -3.46 1.32
C CYS A 271 -5.35 -4.38 1.30
N VAL A 272 -5.44 -5.56 1.90
CA VAL A 272 -4.28 -6.45 2.01
C VAL A 272 -4.70 -7.89 1.79
N GLU A 273 -3.95 -8.61 0.97
CA GLU A 273 -3.96 -10.07 0.91
C GLU A 273 -2.85 -10.63 1.80
N PHE A 274 -3.23 -11.46 2.75
CA PHE A 274 -2.33 -12.20 3.60
C PHE A 274 -2.09 -13.59 3.05
N HIS A 275 -0.85 -14.05 3.17
CA HIS A 275 -0.44 -15.39 2.79
C HIS A 275 0.08 -16.16 4.02
N PRO A 276 -0.78 -16.60 4.96
CA PRO A 276 -0.34 -17.24 6.20
C PRO A 276 0.55 -18.47 6.00
N SER A 277 0.33 -19.25 4.94
CA SER A 277 1.07 -20.48 4.65
C SER A 277 2.56 -20.25 4.36
N ILE A 278 2.94 -19.06 3.91
CA ILE A 278 4.32 -18.69 3.59
C ILE A 278 4.98 -17.84 4.69
N HIS A 279 4.29 -17.64 5.82
CA HIS A 279 4.88 -17.00 6.99
C HIS A 279 6.08 -17.82 7.52
N PRO A 280 7.20 -17.19 7.96
CA PRO A 280 8.39 -17.92 8.41
C PRO A 280 8.16 -18.92 9.55
N GLY A 281 7.17 -18.65 10.41
CA GLY A 281 6.72 -19.55 11.48
C GLY A 281 5.67 -20.60 11.07
N GLY A 282 5.38 -20.72 9.77
CA GLY A 282 4.33 -21.59 9.25
C GLY A 282 2.92 -21.00 9.36
N GLN A 283 1.93 -21.76 8.87
CA GLN A 283 0.54 -21.32 8.73
C GLN A 283 -0.11 -20.86 10.04
N GLU A 284 0.13 -21.57 11.14
CA GLU A 284 -0.43 -21.22 12.45
C GLU A 284 0.12 -19.88 12.97
N ALA A 285 1.44 -19.68 12.86
CA ALA A 285 2.06 -18.40 13.17
C ALA A 285 1.53 -17.27 12.27
N GLY A 286 1.36 -17.55 10.96
CA GLY A 286 0.78 -16.61 10.01
C GLY A 286 -0.63 -16.19 10.42
N ASN A 287 -1.49 -17.14 10.76
CA ASN A 287 -2.85 -16.86 11.25
C ASN A 287 -2.83 -16.01 12.53
N ALA A 288 -1.95 -16.34 13.49
CA ALA A 288 -1.78 -15.56 14.71
C ALA A 288 -1.30 -14.12 14.43
N ALA A 289 -0.38 -13.95 13.48
CA ALA A 289 0.09 -12.65 13.03
C ALA A 289 -1.04 -11.80 12.43
N VAL A 290 -1.90 -12.37 11.57
CA VAL A 290 -3.08 -11.68 11.02
C VAL A 290 -3.95 -11.15 12.17
N GLN A 291 -4.25 -11.97 13.17
CA GLN A 291 -5.09 -11.58 14.31
C GLN A 291 -4.45 -10.44 15.13
N ARG A 292 -3.13 -10.46 15.31
CA ARG A 292 -2.39 -9.37 15.99
C ARG A 292 -2.45 -8.07 15.21
N ILE A 293 -2.26 -8.14 13.88
CA ILE A 293 -2.33 -6.99 12.97
C ILE A 293 -3.75 -6.38 12.99
N VAL A 294 -4.80 -7.19 12.87
CA VAL A 294 -6.20 -6.75 12.94
C VAL A 294 -6.47 -5.99 14.25
N ARG A 295 -6.06 -6.56 15.40
CA ARG A 295 -6.21 -5.91 16.71
C ARG A 295 -5.44 -4.60 16.81
N ALA A 296 -4.24 -4.55 16.27
CA ALA A 296 -3.40 -3.36 16.28
C ALA A 296 -3.98 -2.25 15.40
N LEU A 297 -4.47 -2.57 14.20
CA LEU A 297 -5.18 -1.63 13.32
C LEU A 297 -6.44 -1.07 14.00
N ALA A 298 -7.20 -1.90 14.69
CA ALA A 298 -8.36 -1.47 15.47
C ALA A 298 -7.99 -0.44 16.55
N ARG A 299 -6.90 -0.67 17.30
CA ARG A 299 -6.37 0.31 18.27
C ARG A 299 -5.91 1.62 17.62
N ARG A 300 -5.49 1.58 16.34
CA ARG A 300 -5.17 2.77 15.54
C ARG A 300 -6.38 3.43 14.88
N GLY A 301 -7.61 2.97 15.17
CA GLY A 301 -8.86 3.56 14.70
C GLY A 301 -9.30 3.11 13.31
N PHE A 302 -8.78 1.99 12.81
CA PHE A 302 -9.28 1.34 11.60
C PHE A 302 -10.39 0.35 11.94
N SER A 303 -11.43 0.30 11.13
CA SER A 303 -12.45 -0.74 11.18
C SER A 303 -12.17 -1.76 10.09
N LEU A 304 -12.29 -3.05 10.41
CA LEU A 304 -12.37 -4.12 9.42
C LEU A 304 -13.73 -3.98 8.70
N VAL A 305 -13.70 -3.82 7.38
CA VAL A 305 -14.90 -3.57 6.56
C VAL A 305 -15.15 -4.67 5.53
N HIS A 306 -14.15 -5.51 5.25
CA HIS A 306 -14.28 -6.68 4.39
C HIS A 306 -13.31 -7.77 4.83
N ASP A 307 -13.72 -9.03 4.72
CA ASP A 307 -12.96 -10.22 5.12
C ASP A 307 -13.41 -11.43 4.29
N THR A 308 -12.48 -12.06 3.57
CA THR A 308 -12.68 -13.32 2.81
C THR A 308 -12.06 -14.53 3.51
N GLY A 309 -12.20 -14.64 4.83
CA GLY A 309 -11.64 -15.74 5.60
C GLY A 309 -10.16 -15.53 5.93
N ALA A 310 -9.81 -14.32 6.34
CA ALA A 310 -8.48 -13.88 6.75
C ALA A 310 -7.40 -13.87 5.65
N GLN A 311 -7.77 -14.08 4.38
CA GLN A 311 -6.88 -13.93 3.24
C GLN A 311 -6.94 -12.51 2.67
N GLU A 312 -8.06 -12.05 2.12
CA GLU A 312 -8.20 -10.65 1.68
C GLU A 312 -8.99 -9.85 2.73
N LEU A 313 -8.31 -8.88 3.35
CA LEU A 313 -8.90 -8.01 4.35
C LEU A 313 -8.88 -6.56 3.87
N SER A 314 -9.96 -5.83 4.15
CA SER A 314 -10.00 -4.38 3.90
C SER A 314 -10.37 -3.62 5.16
N PHE A 315 -9.64 -2.54 5.40
CA PHE A 315 -9.77 -1.69 6.56
C PHE A 315 -9.95 -0.25 6.14
N ALA A 316 -10.77 0.49 6.89
CA ALA A 316 -10.94 1.92 6.67
C ALA A 316 -10.92 2.67 8.00
N ARG A 317 -10.31 3.85 8.00
CA ARG A 317 -10.39 4.80 9.10
C ARG A 317 -11.72 5.52 9.04
N LEU A 318 -12.73 4.97 9.70
CA LEU A 318 -14.03 5.62 9.86
C LEU A 318 -13.94 6.68 10.97
N ALA A 319 -14.67 7.79 10.82
CA ALA A 319 -14.68 8.81 11.86
C ALA A 319 -15.37 8.24 13.11
N VAL A 320 -14.59 8.05 14.18
CA VAL A 320 -15.11 7.71 15.51
C VAL A 320 -15.37 9.02 16.25
N PHE A 321 -16.59 9.19 16.79
CA PHE A 321 -16.97 10.31 17.65
C PHE A 321 -16.47 10.09 19.08
#